data_AF-A0A4V6IND3-F1
#
_entry.id   AF-A0A4V6IND3-F1
#
_cell.length_a   1.000
_cell.length_b   1.000
_cell.length_c   1.000
_cell.angle_alpha   90.00
_cell.angle_beta   90.00
_cell.angle_gamma   90.00
#
_symmetry.space_group_name_H-M   'P 1'
#
loop_
_entity.id
_entity.type
_entity.pdbx_description
1 polymer ?
#
loop_
_entity_poly.entity_id
_entity_poly.type
_entity_poly.pdbx_seq_one_letter_code
_entity_poly.pdbx_strand_id
1 'polypeptide(L)'
;MTIQNQPYALQPIGNTASPFDSLDAFDYDAARREGWTISDCGVYGDGSRRVELQKTDDPIQGAPLFTEDRAAWAHVVQQARRGSSLHYLALQLIDRREKLAVEAHCGTW
;
A
#
# COMPACT_ATOMS: atom_id res chain seq x y z
N MET A 1 -51.05 -24.58 12.50
CA MET A 1 -49.94 -24.74 11.53
C MET A 1 -49.58 -23.36 11.03
N THR A 2 -48.51 -22.78 11.57
CA THR A 2 -48.08 -21.40 11.26
C THR A 2 -46.80 -21.50 10.46
N ILE A 3 -46.87 -21.19 9.16
CA ILE A 3 -45.68 -21.08 8.30
C ILE A 3 -45.08 -19.71 8.56
N GLN A 4 -43.93 -19.66 9.25
CA GLN A 4 -43.15 -18.43 9.40
C GLN A 4 -42.21 -18.29 8.21
N ASN A 5 -42.53 -17.34 7.33
CA ASN A 5 -41.61 -16.83 6.31
C ASN A 5 -40.41 -16.15 7.00
N GLN A 6 -39.24 -16.77 6.93
CA GLN A 6 -37.96 -16.15 7.24
C GLN A 6 -37.63 -15.13 6.12
N PRO A 7 -37.30 -13.87 6.43
CA PRO A 7 -36.81 -12.96 5.40
C PRO A 7 -35.38 -13.35 5.02
N TYR A 8 -35.13 -13.46 3.72
CA TYR A 8 -33.80 -13.56 3.13
C TYR A 8 -32.93 -12.41 3.64
N ALA A 9 -32.05 -12.71 4.59
CA ALA A 9 -30.94 -11.82 4.93
C ALA A 9 -30.00 -11.82 3.73
N LEU A 10 -30.06 -10.76 2.93
CA LEU A 10 -29.01 -10.41 1.98
C LEU A 10 -27.72 -10.31 2.79
N GLN A 11 -26.84 -11.31 2.64
CA GLN A 11 -25.48 -11.20 3.13
C GLN A 11 -24.88 -9.94 2.50
N PRO A 12 -24.15 -9.09 3.27
CA PRO A 12 -23.39 -8.04 2.64
C PRO A 12 -22.44 -8.72 1.66
N ILE A 13 -22.61 -8.41 0.37
CA ILE A 13 -21.67 -8.73 -0.70
C ILE A 13 -20.28 -8.46 -0.14
N GLY A 14 -19.58 -9.56 0.17
CA GLY A 14 -18.24 -9.51 0.71
C GLY A 14 -17.43 -8.66 -0.23
N ASN A 15 -16.97 -7.52 0.27
CA ASN A 15 -15.93 -6.75 -0.37
C ASN A 15 -14.72 -7.67 -0.35
N THR A 16 -14.54 -8.46 -1.41
CA THR A 16 -13.37 -9.30 -1.64
C THR A 16 -12.20 -8.36 -1.89
N ALA A 17 -11.72 -7.71 -0.82
CA ALA A 17 -10.34 -7.30 -0.77
C ALA A 17 -9.55 -8.58 -1.00
N SER A 18 -8.68 -8.60 -2.02
CA SER A 18 -7.78 -9.72 -2.16
C SER A 18 -6.99 -9.82 -0.84
N PRO A 19 -6.58 -11.01 -0.39
CA PRO A 19 -5.69 -11.13 0.77
C PRO A 19 -4.36 -10.37 0.56
N PHE A 20 -4.08 -9.95 -0.68
CA PHE A 20 -2.98 -9.08 -1.10
C PHE A 20 -3.30 -7.58 -1.01
N ASP A 21 -4.49 -7.15 -0.62
CA ASP A 21 -4.85 -5.72 -0.51
C ASP A 21 -4.87 -5.24 0.96
N SER A 22 -4.37 -6.06 1.90
CA SER A 22 -4.30 -5.69 3.31
C SER A 22 -2.90 -5.21 3.69
N LEU A 23 -2.85 -4.05 4.34
CA LEU A 23 -1.64 -3.53 4.99
C LEU A 23 -1.05 -4.54 5.98
N ASP A 24 -1.89 -5.35 6.65
CA ASP A 24 -1.44 -6.34 7.63
C ASP A 24 -0.59 -7.48 7.03
N ALA A 25 -0.73 -7.73 5.72
CA ALA A 25 0.00 -8.77 5.01
C ALA A 25 1.31 -8.28 4.36
N PHE A 26 1.60 -6.97 4.46
CA PHE A 26 2.77 -6.37 3.85
C PHE A 26 4.04 -6.66 4.68
N ASP A 27 5.14 -7.06 4.01
CA ASP A 27 6.42 -7.33 4.68
C ASP A 27 7.17 -6.01 4.94
N TYR A 28 6.80 -5.35 6.03
CA TYR A 28 7.43 -4.10 6.46
C TYR A 28 8.91 -4.25 6.80
N ASP A 29 9.34 -5.42 7.27
CA ASP A 29 10.74 -5.64 7.64
C ASP A 29 11.62 -5.75 6.39
N ALA A 30 11.11 -6.32 5.31
CA ALA A 30 11.78 -6.31 4.01
C ALA A 30 11.89 -4.89 3.44
N ALA A 31 10.81 -4.11 3.46
CA ALA A 31 10.83 -2.73 3.01
C ALA A 31 11.83 -1.88 3.82
N ARG A 32 11.81 -1.99 5.16
CA ARG A 32 12.73 -1.24 6.04
C ARG A 32 14.19 -1.62 5.83
N ARG A 33 14.50 -2.89 5.56
CA ARG A 33 15.86 -3.33 5.18
C ARG A 33 16.36 -2.68 3.90
N GLU A 34 15.44 -2.31 3.01
CA GLU A 34 15.74 -1.55 1.80
C GLU A 34 15.62 -0.02 1.98
N GLY A 35 15.35 0.45 3.20
CA GLY A 35 15.33 1.87 3.54
C GLY A 35 14.05 2.60 3.18
N TRP A 36 12.95 1.91 2.95
CA TRP A 36 11.65 2.50 2.63
C TRP A 36 10.51 1.79 3.36
N THR A 37 9.31 2.38 3.37
CA THR A 37 8.11 1.78 3.95
C THR A 37 6.86 2.30 3.25
N ILE A 38 5.73 1.65 3.46
CA ILE A 38 4.42 2.28 3.33
C ILE A 38 3.90 2.66 4.71
N SER A 39 3.18 3.77 4.82
CA SER A 39 2.67 4.30 6.07
C SER A 39 1.17 4.55 5.97
N ASP A 40 0.39 4.04 6.91
CA ASP A 40 -1.02 4.45 7.08
C ASP A 40 -1.04 5.80 7.80
N CYS A 41 -1.20 6.86 7.02
CA CYS A 41 -1.24 8.25 7.47
C CYS A 41 -2.66 8.70 7.85
N GLY A 42 -3.58 7.75 8.07
CA GLY A 42 -4.95 7.98 8.49
C GLY A 42 -5.91 8.16 7.31
N VAL A 43 -6.82 9.13 7.42
CA VAL A 43 -7.86 9.38 6.43
C VAL A 43 -7.87 10.85 6.01
N TYR A 44 -8.16 11.10 4.75
CA TYR A 44 -8.46 12.43 4.24
C TYR A 44 -9.83 12.91 4.73
N GLY A 45 -10.11 14.21 4.58
CA GLY A 45 -11.38 14.81 4.98
C GLY A 45 -12.61 14.27 4.22
N ASP A 46 -12.41 13.60 3.09
CA ASP A 46 -13.45 12.89 2.33
C ASP A 46 -13.66 11.43 2.80
N GLY A 47 -12.93 10.98 3.83
CA GLY A 47 -13.00 9.63 4.38
C GLY A 47 -12.17 8.59 3.64
N SER A 48 -11.48 8.94 2.55
CA SER A 48 -10.56 8.02 1.88
C SER A 48 -9.29 7.79 2.70
N ARG A 49 -8.76 6.56 2.69
CA ARG A 49 -7.51 6.22 3.37
C ARG A 49 -6.33 6.93 2.72
N ARG A 50 -5.36 7.30 3.55
CA ARG A 50 -4.10 7.93 3.14
C ARG A 50 -2.97 6.95 3.42
N VAL A 51 -2.41 6.37 2.37
CA VAL A 51 -1.33 5.38 2.45
C VAL A 51 -0.21 5.86 1.55
N GLU A 52 0.91 6.21 2.16
CA GLU A 52 2.03 6.88 1.47
C GLU A 52 3.27 5.99 1.43
N LEU A 53 4.09 6.15 0.38
CA LEU A 53 5.38 5.49 0.27
C LEU A 53 6.47 6.46 0.70
N GLN A 54 7.27 6.07 1.68
CA GLN A 54 8.22 6.98 2.32
C GLN A 54 9.59 6.33 2.43
N LYS A 55 10.63 7.16 2.37
CA LYS A 55 11.95 6.73 2.84
C LYS A 55 11.90 6.49 4.34
N THR A 56 12.81 5.66 4.83
CA THR A 56 13.03 5.49 6.26
C THR A 56 14.10 6.48 6.72
N ASP A 57 13.71 7.42 7.59
CA ASP A 57 14.63 8.39 8.20
C ASP A 57 15.52 7.81 9.30
N ASP A 58 15.05 6.75 9.96
CA ASP A 58 15.75 6.04 11.04
C ASP A 58 15.84 4.54 10.69
N PRO A 59 16.74 4.16 9.77
CA PRO A 59 16.85 2.76 9.36
C PRO A 59 17.39 1.90 10.51
N ILE A 60 16.93 0.65 10.58
CA ILE A 60 17.35 -0.33 11.59
C ILE A 60 18.89 -0.48 11.63
N GLN A 61 19.57 -0.24 10.51
CA GLN A 61 21.03 -0.26 10.42
C GLN A 61 21.56 0.85 9.52
N GLY A 62 22.59 1.55 9.98
CA GLY A 62 23.37 2.49 9.16
C GLY A 62 22.73 3.86 8.95
N ALA A 63 23.16 4.55 7.91
CA ALA A 63 22.60 5.83 7.49
C ALA A 63 21.39 5.61 6.56
N PRO A 64 20.45 6.57 6.45
CA PRO A 64 19.34 6.50 5.50
C PRO A 64 19.83 6.21 4.08
N LEU A 65 19.22 5.23 3.42
CA LEU A 65 19.59 4.83 2.05
C LEU A 65 19.10 5.82 1.00
N PHE A 66 18.06 6.60 1.31
CA PHE A 66 17.49 7.61 0.42
C PHE A 66 17.51 8.99 1.06
N THR A 67 17.94 9.98 0.28
CA THR A 67 17.95 11.39 0.70
C THR A 67 16.53 11.97 0.75
N GLU A 68 15.66 11.57 -0.17
CA GLU A 68 14.28 12.05 -0.30
C GLU A 68 13.33 10.92 -0.73
N ASP A 69 12.03 11.09 -0.49
CA ASP A 69 11.03 10.05 -0.76
C ASP A 69 10.97 9.68 -2.24
N ARG A 70 11.18 10.67 -3.12
CA ARG A 70 11.27 10.46 -4.57
C ARG A 70 12.33 9.44 -4.98
N ALA A 71 13.44 9.37 -4.26
CA ALA A 71 14.47 8.36 -4.53
C ALA A 71 13.99 6.95 -4.10
N ALA A 72 13.26 6.85 -2.99
CA ALA A 72 12.61 5.60 -2.58
C ALA A 72 11.52 5.17 -3.58
N TRP A 73 10.71 6.12 -4.08
CA TRP A 73 9.71 5.87 -5.12
C TRP A 73 10.35 5.28 -6.38
N ALA A 74 11.44 5.90 -6.87
CA ALA A 74 12.15 5.44 -8.06
C ALA A 74 12.73 4.03 -7.89
N HIS A 75 13.28 3.72 -6.70
CA HIS A 75 13.74 2.38 -6.36
C HIS A 75 12.59 1.37 -6.42
N VAL A 76 11.47 1.66 -5.74
CA VAL A 76 10.32 0.75 -5.68
C VAL A 76 9.75 0.48 -7.06
N VAL A 77 9.53 1.52 -7.86
CA VAL A 77 9.04 1.38 -9.24
C VAL A 77 10.02 0.56 -10.09
N GLN A 78 11.33 0.80 -9.97
CA GLN A 78 12.33 0.03 -10.71
C GLN A 78 12.30 -1.46 -10.34
N GLN A 79 12.19 -1.79 -9.06
CA GLN A 79 12.15 -3.19 -8.61
C GLN A 79 10.82 -3.87 -8.96
N ALA A 80 9.70 -3.15 -8.90
CA ALA A 80 8.41 -3.66 -9.37
C ALA A 80 8.48 -4.03 -10.87
N ARG A 81 9.08 -3.16 -11.71
CA ARG A 81 9.32 -3.43 -13.14
C ARG A 81 10.24 -4.63 -13.39
N ARG A 82 11.12 -4.95 -12.45
CA ARG A 82 11.97 -6.17 -12.47
C ARG A 82 11.24 -7.43 -12.00
N GLY A 83 9.96 -7.33 -11.64
CA GLY A 83 9.13 -8.45 -11.20
C GLY A 83 9.16 -8.72 -9.70
N SER A 84 9.63 -7.77 -8.87
CA SER A 84 9.60 -7.96 -7.42
C SER A 84 8.18 -7.81 -6.85
N SER A 85 7.68 -8.89 -6.23
CA SER A 85 6.33 -8.92 -5.67
C SER A 85 6.13 -7.95 -4.50
N LEU A 86 7.13 -7.76 -3.63
CA LEU A 86 7.07 -6.81 -2.52
C LEU A 86 6.80 -5.38 -3.01
N HIS A 87 7.56 -4.97 -4.03
CA HIS A 87 7.51 -3.63 -4.58
C HIS A 87 6.23 -3.40 -5.37
N TYR A 88 5.82 -4.40 -6.16
CA TYR A 88 4.54 -4.33 -6.87
C TYR A 88 3.37 -4.21 -5.89
N LEU A 89 3.38 -5.00 -4.81
CA LEU A 89 2.38 -4.94 -3.75
C LEU A 89 2.34 -3.57 -3.08
N ALA A 90 3.48 -2.98 -2.73
CA ALA A 90 3.52 -1.61 -2.18
C ALA A 90 2.81 -0.60 -3.09
N LEU A 91 3.04 -0.69 -4.40
CA LEU A 91 2.41 0.19 -5.39
C LEU A 91 0.91 -0.06 -5.58
N GLN A 92 0.37 -1.22 -5.18
CA GLN A 92 -1.07 -1.47 -5.13
C GLN A 92 -1.71 -0.95 -3.84
N LEU A 93 -0.94 -0.88 -2.74
CA LEU A 93 -1.44 -0.51 -1.42
C LEU A 93 -1.45 1.01 -1.17
N ILE A 94 -0.59 1.77 -1.85
CA ILE A 94 -0.59 3.24 -1.74
C ILE A 94 -1.93 3.83 -2.22
N ASP A 95 -2.32 4.95 -1.61
CA ASP A 95 -3.56 5.59 -2.00
C ASP A 95 -3.47 6.24 -3.38
N ARG A 96 -4.63 6.62 -3.93
CA ARG A 96 -4.72 7.15 -5.29
C ARG A 96 -3.89 8.42 -5.49
N ARG A 97 -3.80 9.31 -4.50
CA ARG A 97 -3.06 10.56 -4.63
C ARG A 97 -1.56 10.30 -4.64
N GLU A 98 -1.10 9.43 -3.74
CA GLU A 98 0.29 8.98 -3.71
C GLU A 98 0.66 8.29 -5.03
N LYS A 99 -0.20 7.39 -5.52
CA LYS A 99 -0.02 6.72 -6.81
C LYS A 99 0.19 7.72 -7.95
N LEU A 100 -0.65 8.74 -8.04
CA LEU A 100 -0.52 9.78 -9.07
C LEU A 100 0.79 10.57 -8.94
N ALA A 101 1.24 10.86 -7.72
CA ALA A 101 2.51 11.54 -7.49
C ALA A 101 3.72 10.66 -7.92
N VAL A 102 3.69 9.37 -7.58
CA VAL A 102 4.69 8.39 -8.01
C VAL A 102 4.69 8.25 -9.53
N GLU A 103 3.53 8.10 -10.17
CA GLU A 103 3.40 8.01 -11.63
C GLU A 103 3.92 9.26 -12.34
N ALA A 104 3.62 10.45 -11.80
CA ALA A 104 4.11 11.71 -12.35
C ALA A 104 5.64 11.83 -12.29
N HIS A 105 6.28 11.21 -11.30
CA HIS A 105 7.73 11.25 -11.12
C HIS A 105 8.48 10.12 -11.85
N CYS A 106 7.94 8.90 -11.80
CA CYS A 106 8.63 7.67 -12.22
C CYS A 106 8.06 7.06 -13.52
N GLY A 107 6.94 7.58 -14.02
CA GLY A 107 6.14 6.98 -15.08
C GLY A 107 5.29 5.82 -14.58
N THR A 108 4.35 5.36 -15.42
CA THR A 108 3.51 4.18 -15.13
C THR A 108 4.35 2.91 -15.03
N TRP A 109 3.89 1.91 -14.28
CA TRP A 109 4.57 0.64 -14.06
C TRP A 109 3.68 -0.57 -14.36
#